data_AF-A0A4Q0XID5-F1
#
_entry.id   AF-A0A4Q0XID5-F1
#
_cell.length_a   1.000
_cell.length_b   1.000
_cell.length_c   1.000
_cell.angle_alpha   90.00
_cell.angle_beta   90.00
_cell.angle_gamma   90.00
#
_symmetry.space_group_name_H-M   'P 1'
#
loop_
_entity.id
_entity.type
_entity.pdbx_description
1 polymer ?
#
loop_
_entity_poly.entity_id
_entity_poly.type
_entity_poly.pdbx_seq_one_letter_code
_entity_poly.pdbx_strand_id
1 'polypeptide(L)'
;MAEKTPIINILTYNLPYKLARQIYNEYQSRLREANYIINEVNRYKDLQEHIQTVELLLALSIFHKRVIANLDGAVKFYGTVTNQSEAVAISIGSYDLTNDEKNKILGLLINYRNLLDNYGISDEFMEYYTTKDFLLRLKNLKSDFEYARNENKKNKGKNNDKTSEDDLPF
;
A
#
# COMPACT_ATOMS: atom_id res chain seq x y z
N MET A 1 19.84 6.87 23.75
CA MET A 1 19.47 6.80 22.31
C MET A 1 17.96 6.69 22.26
N ALA A 2 17.24 7.62 21.64
CA ALA A 2 15.78 7.55 21.59
C ALA A 2 15.38 6.30 20.80
N GLU A 3 14.62 5.39 21.41
CA GLU A 3 14.07 4.22 20.72
C GLU A 3 13.19 4.71 19.57
N LYS A 4 13.58 4.41 18.34
CA LYS A 4 12.80 4.74 17.14
C LYS A 4 11.43 4.06 17.29
N THR A 5 10.36 4.83 17.31
CA THR A 5 9.00 4.27 17.39
C THR A 5 8.78 3.32 16.20
N PRO A 6 8.43 2.04 16.44
CA PRO A 6 8.11 1.11 15.37
C PRO A 6 7.03 1.66 14.45
N ILE A 7 7.23 1.58 13.13
CA ILE A 7 6.27 2.09 12.13
C ILE A 7 4.86 1.53 12.35
N ILE A 8 4.77 0.27 12.75
CA ILE A 8 3.49 -0.37 13.04
C ILE A 8 2.67 0.37 14.11
N ASN A 9 3.33 1.02 15.08
CA ASN A 9 2.65 1.75 16.14
C ASN A 9 1.93 2.99 15.62
N ILE A 10 2.45 3.62 14.55
CA ILE A 10 1.80 4.75 13.87
C ILE A 10 0.47 4.27 13.28
N LEU A 11 0.47 3.10 12.62
CA LEU A 11 -0.72 2.54 11.97
C LEU A 11 -1.74 1.96 12.96
N THR A 12 -1.29 1.49 14.13
CA THR A 12 -2.18 0.92 15.15
C THR A 12 -2.68 1.95 16.17
N TYR A 13 -2.21 3.19 16.10
CA TYR A 13 -2.62 4.24 17.03
C TYR A 13 -4.14 4.48 16.94
N ASN A 14 -4.80 4.59 18.09
CA ASN A 14 -6.26 4.72 18.22
C ASN A 14 -7.12 3.57 17.65
N LEU A 15 -6.52 2.45 17.21
CA LEU A 15 -7.30 1.27 16.87
C LEU A 15 -7.78 0.53 18.13
N PRO A 16 -8.93 -0.15 18.08
CA PRO A 16 -9.38 -1.02 19.16
C PRO A 16 -8.32 -2.06 19.52
N TYR A 17 -8.08 -2.28 20.80
CA TYR A 17 -6.98 -3.14 21.31
C TYR A 17 -6.91 -4.52 20.62
N LYS A 18 -8.06 -5.18 20.43
CA LYS A 18 -8.10 -6.51 19.78
C LYS A 18 -7.59 -6.46 18.34
N LEU A 19 -7.99 -5.44 17.58
CA LEU A 19 -7.56 -5.24 16.18
C LEU A 19 -6.08 -4.84 16.11
N ALA A 20 -5.67 -3.87 16.93
CA ALA A 20 -4.29 -3.42 17.03
C ALA A 20 -3.34 -4.59 17.35
N ARG A 21 -3.71 -5.45 18.32
CA ARG A 21 -2.93 -6.62 18.70
C ARG A 21 -2.79 -7.63 17.56
N GLN A 22 -3.85 -7.87 16.78
CA GLN A 22 -3.79 -8.76 15.63
C GLN A 22 -2.84 -8.23 14.56
N ILE A 23 -2.95 -6.95 14.23
CA ILE A 23 -2.06 -6.26 13.27
C ILE A 23 -0.61 -6.34 13.74
N TYR A 24 -0.35 -6.04 15.02
CA TYR A 24 0.99 -6.08 15.59
C TYR A 24 1.61 -7.48 15.53
N ASN A 25 0.86 -8.50 15.93
CA ASN A 25 1.36 -9.88 15.92
C ASN A 25 1.66 -10.38 14.50
N GLU A 26 0.79 -10.08 13.54
CA GLU A 26 1.02 -10.41 12.12
C GLU A 26 2.27 -9.69 11.61
N TYR A 27 2.41 -8.38 11.89
CA TYR A 27 3.57 -7.60 11.50
C TYR A 27 4.88 -8.17 12.05
N GLN A 28 4.95 -8.45 13.36
CA GLN A 28 6.17 -8.98 13.98
C GLN A 28 6.58 -10.34 13.40
N SER A 29 5.60 -11.22 13.16
CA SER A 29 5.85 -12.52 12.55
C SER A 29 6.39 -12.39 11.12
N ARG A 30 5.69 -11.59 10.30
CA ARG A 30 6.01 -11.38 8.88
C ARG A 30 7.33 -10.63 8.69
N LEU A 31 7.63 -9.66 9.56
CA LEU A 31 8.89 -8.92 9.51
C LEU A 31 10.08 -9.83 9.79
N ARG A 32 9.97 -10.70 10.80
CA ARG A 32 11.01 -11.68 11.11
C ARG A 32 11.27 -12.61 9.92
N GLU A 33 10.20 -13.11 9.31
CA GLU A 33 10.30 -13.94 8.10
C GLU A 33 10.88 -13.17 6.91
N ALA A 34 10.47 -11.93 6.69
CA ALA A 34 10.96 -11.09 5.60
C ALA A 34 12.46 -10.84 5.73
N ASN A 35 12.92 -10.48 6.93
CA ASN A 35 14.33 -10.26 7.24
C ASN A 35 15.16 -11.53 6.99
N TYR A 36 14.65 -12.69 7.40
CA TYR A 36 15.31 -13.96 7.13
C TYR A 36 15.45 -14.21 5.62
N ILE A 37 14.37 -14.06 4.85
CA ILE A 37 14.39 -14.27 3.39
C ILE A 37 15.35 -13.30 2.69
N ILE A 38 15.33 -12.02 3.05
CA ILE A 38 16.19 -10.99 2.45
C ILE A 38 17.67 -11.30 2.68
N ASN A 39 18.04 -11.76 3.88
CA ASN A 39 19.43 -12.03 4.23
C ASN A 39 19.95 -13.32 3.58
N GLU A 40 19.14 -14.38 3.56
CA GLU A 40 19.58 -15.71 3.14
C GLU A 40 19.45 -15.94 1.62
N VAL A 41 18.49 -15.29 0.97
CA VAL A 41 18.18 -15.57 -0.44
C VAL A 41 18.72 -14.45 -1.34
N ASN A 42 19.78 -14.77 -2.10
CA ASN A 42 20.46 -13.83 -3.01
C ASN A 42 19.52 -13.01 -3.91
N ARG A 43 18.37 -13.59 -4.32
CA ARG A 43 17.38 -12.92 -5.18
C ARG A 43 16.79 -11.65 -4.55
N TYR A 44 16.78 -11.52 -3.23
CA TYR A 44 16.15 -10.43 -2.48
C TYR A 44 17.15 -9.53 -1.76
N LYS A 45 18.48 -9.78 -1.92
CA LYS A 45 19.52 -9.00 -1.23
C LYS A 45 19.49 -7.51 -1.58
N ASP A 46 19.04 -7.16 -2.77
CA ASP A 46 18.88 -5.77 -3.21
C ASP A 46 17.82 -5.01 -2.40
N LEU A 47 16.91 -5.70 -1.70
CA LEU A 47 15.95 -5.08 -0.78
C LEU A 47 16.58 -4.69 0.57
N GLN A 48 17.76 -5.24 0.90
CA GLN A 48 18.44 -4.96 2.17
C GLN A 48 18.82 -3.48 2.31
N GLU A 49 19.20 -2.84 1.20
CA GLU A 49 19.50 -1.40 1.15
C GLU A 49 18.26 -0.53 1.43
N HIS A 50 17.06 -1.11 1.30
CA HIS A 50 15.78 -0.43 1.45
C HIS A 50 14.93 -1.00 2.60
N ILE A 51 15.56 -1.55 3.64
CA ILE A 51 14.85 -2.29 4.69
C ILE A 51 13.78 -1.47 5.41
N GLN A 52 13.99 -0.15 5.58
CA GLN A 52 12.98 0.72 6.20
C GLN A 52 11.72 0.87 5.32
N THR A 53 11.89 0.87 4.00
CA THR A 53 10.78 0.89 3.04
C THR A 53 10.06 -0.46 3.03
N VAL A 54 10.79 -1.57 3.14
CA VAL A 54 10.22 -2.91 3.30
C VAL A 54 9.34 -2.97 4.56
N GLU A 55 9.85 -2.52 5.70
CA GLU A 55 9.11 -2.43 6.97
C GLU A 55 7.84 -1.59 6.84
N LEU A 56 7.95 -0.41 6.22
CA LEU A 56 6.82 0.49 6.01
C LEU A 56 5.73 -0.15 5.16
N LEU A 57 6.09 -0.70 4.00
CA LEU A 57 5.14 -1.28 3.07
C LEU A 57 4.52 -2.55 3.64
N LEU A 58 5.27 -3.34 4.41
CA LEU A 58 4.73 -4.51 5.11
C LEU A 58 3.72 -4.10 6.19
N ALA A 59 4.01 -3.05 6.95
CA ALA A 59 3.08 -2.53 7.94
C ALA A 59 1.80 -1.99 7.27
N LEU A 60 1.96 -1.23 6.18
CA LEU A 60 0.87 -0.65 5.42
C LEU A 60 -0.02 -1.72 4.78
N SER A 61 0.56 -2.79 4.26
CA SER A 61 -0.18 -3.87 3.59
C SER A 61 -0.97 -4.73 4.59
N ILE A 62 -0.44 -4.94 5.79
CA ILE A 62 -1.19 -5.59 6.88
C ILE A 62 -2.34 -4.69 7.34
N PHE A 63 -2.10 -3.38 7.47
CA PHE A 63 -3.15 -2.41 7.80
C PHE A 63 -4.24 -2.39 6.71
N HIS A 64 -3.85 -2.40 5.43
CA HIS A 64 -4.78 -2.49 4.30
C HIS A 64 -5.71 -3.69 4.45
N LYS A 65 -5.13 -4.89 4.61
CA LYS A 65 -5.87 -6.15 4.73
C LYS A 65 -6.79 -6.18 5.94
N ARG A 66 -6.35 -5.66 7.09
CA ARG A 66 -7.10 -5.75 8.37
C ARG A 66 -8.12 -4.63 8.54
N VAL A 67 -7.92 -3.48 7.93
CA VAL A 67 -8.75 -2.28 8.13
C VAL A 67 -9.41 -1.86 6.82
N ILE A 68 -8.62 -1.46 5.83
CA ILE A 68 -9.12 -0.84 4.60
C ILE A 68 -10.03 -1.78 3.81
N ALA A 69 -9.60 -3.03 3.59
CA ALA A 69 -10.38 -4.01 2.83
C ALA A 69 -11.73 -4.32 3.49
N ASN A 70 -11.79 -4.37 4.83
CA ASN A 70 -13.03 -4.59 5.56
C ASN A 70 -13.98 -3.38 5.48
N LEU A 71 -13.43 -2.17 5.57
CA LEU A 71 -14.20 -0.93 5.40
C LEU A 71 -14.76 -0.79 3.97
N ASP A 72 -13.95 -1.10 2.96
CA ASP A 72 -14.38 -1.14 1.55
C ASP A 72 -15.47 -2.18 1.33
N GLY A 73 -15.33 -3.37 1.91
CA GLY A 73 -16.37 -4.40 1.92
C GLY A 73 -17.68 -3.92 2.55
N ALA A 74 -17.63 -3.24 3.70
CA ALA A 74 -18.81 -2.70 4.37
C ALA A 74 -19.52 -1.62 3.51
N VAL A 75 -18.77 -0.72 2.89
CA VAL A 75 -19.32 0.33 2.01
C VAL A 75 -20.00 -0.29 0.78
N LYS A 76 -19.35 -1.27 0.13
CA LYS A 76 -19.91 -1.98 -1.03
C LYS A 76 -21.16 -2.77 -0.65
N PHE A 77 -21.12 -3.48 0.48
CA PHE A 77 -22.28 -4.22 0.98
C PHE A 77 -23.46 -3.28 1.27
N TYR A 78 -23.20 -2.16 1.95
CA TYR A 78 -24.22 -1.15 2.21
C TYR A 78 -24.86 -0.64 0.92
N GLY A 79 -24.05 -0.24 -0.06
CA GLY A 79 -24.55 0.22 -1.35
C GLY A 79 -25.39 -0.82 -2.07
N THR A 80 -25.00 -2.10 -2.03
CA THR A 80 -25.79 -3.18 -2.65
C THR A 80 -27.16 -3.33 -2.00
N VAL A 81 -27.22 -3.36 -0.67
CA VAL A 81 -28.48 -3.56 0.07
C VAL A 81 -29.44 -2.39 -0.12
N THR A 82 -28.96 -1.16 -0.01
CA THR A 82 -29.82 0.03 -0.12
C THR A 82 -30.25 0.32 -1.55
N ASN A 83 -29.51 -0.16 -2.57
CA ASN A 83 -29.98 -0.09 -3.96
C ASN A 83 -31.07 -1.12 -4.28
N GLN A 84 -31.18 -2.19 -3.49
CA GLN A 84 -32.13 -3.29 -3.70
C GLN A 84 -33.30 -3.29 -2.70
N SER A 85 -33.33 -2.36 -1.75
CA SER A 85 -34.33 -2.29 -0.69
C SER A 85 -34.52 -0.86 -0.19
N GLU A 86 -35.63 -0.59 0.50
CA GLU A 86 -35.87 0.68 1.19
C GLU A 86 -35.12 0.79 2.53
N ALA A 87 -34.08 -0.03 2.74
CA ALA A 87 -33.30 -0.03 3.97
C ALA A 87 -32.53 1.29 4.12
N VAL A 88 -32.69 1.95 5.27
CA VAL A 88 -31.99 3.19 5.64
C VAL A 88 -30.71 2.96 6.44
N ALA A 89 -30.57 1.77 7.05
CA ALA A 89 -29.42 1.37 7.83
C ALA A 89 -29.17 -0.15 7.73
N ILE A 90 -27.95 -0.56 8.06
CA ILE A 90 -27.60 -1.98 8.22
C ILE A 90 -27.10 -2.20 9.64
N SER A 91 -27.81 -3.04 10.38
CA SER A 91 -27.41 -3.42 11.73
C SER A 91 -26.34 -4.51 11.70
N ILE A 92 -25.21 -4.24 12.35
CA ILE A 92 -24.08 -5.14 12.55
C ILE A 92 -23.93 -5.35 14.06
N GLY A 93 -24.57 -6.40 14.58
CA GLY A 93 -24.69 -6.60 16.03
C GLY A 93 -25.53 -5.49 16.67
N SER A 94 -24.92 -4.69 17.53
CA SER A 94 -25.57 -3.54 18.19
C SER A 94 -25.29 -2.19 17.52
N TYR A 95 -24.61 -2.18 16.38
CA TYR A 95 -24.22 -0.97 15.66
C TYR A 95 -25.04 -0.83 14.38
N ASP A 96 -25.61 0.34 14.13
CA ASP A 96 -26.33 0.63 12.90
C ASP A 96 -25.45 1.45 11.97
N LEU A 97 -25.03 0.83 10.86
CA LEU A 97 -24.30 1.53 9.81
C LEU A 97 -25.29 2.34 8.99
N THR A 98 -25.22 3.66 9.11
CA THR A 98 -26.07 4.61 8.37
C THR A 98 -25.42 5.08 7.06
N ASN A 99 -26.20 5.74 6.20
CA ASN A 99 -25.68 6.33 4.97
C ASN A 99 -24.59 7.39 5.24
N ASP A 100 -24.76 8.19 6.29
CA ASP A 100 -23.80 9.23 6.68
C ASP A 100 -22.47 8.62 7.10
N GLU A 101 -22.49 7.56 7.90
CA GLU A 101 -21.28 6.83 8.30
C GLU A 101 -20.64 6.12 7.12
N LYS A 102 -21.44 5.49 6.25
CA LYS A 102 -20.96 4.91 5.00
C LYS A 102 -20.26 5.96 4.13
N ASN A 103 -20.75 7.20 4.06
CA ASN A 103 -20.12 8.27 3.29
C ASN A 103 -18.81 8.76 3.92
N LYS A 104 -18.72 8.81 5.25
CA LYS A 104 -17.45 9.08 5.96
C LYS A 104 -16.41 8.00 5.68
N ILE A 105 -16.80 6.74 5.74
CA ILE A 105 -15.93 5.61 5.41
C ILE A 105 -15.50 5.69 3.94
N LEU A 106 -16.41 5.97 3.01
CA LEU A 106 -16.08 6.14 1.60
C LEU A 106 -15.06 7.27 1.37
N GLY A 107 -15.20 8.40 2.05
CA GLY A 107 -14.21 9.49 1.99
C GLY A 107 -12.83 9.06 2.47
N LEU A 108 -12.75 8.28 3.55
CA LEU A 108 -11.49 7.69 4.03
C LEU A 108 -10.86 6.77 2.99
N LEU A 109 -11.65 5.90 2.36
CA LEU A 109 -11.18 4.96 1.33
C LEU A 109 -10.63 5.70 0.10
N ILE A 110 -11.30 6.76 -0.35
CA ILE A 110 -10.83 7.60 -1.46
C ILE A 110 -9.49 8.25 -1.10
N ASN A 111 -9.37 8.83 0.10
CA ASN A 111 -8.12 9.44 0.56
C ASN A 111 -6.98 8.42 0.65
N TYR A 112 -7.27 7.20 1.11
CA TYR A 112 -6.30 6.13 1.17
C TYR A 112 -5.83 5.69 -0.22
N ARG A 113 -6.74 5.50 -1.18
CA ARG A 113 -6.38 5.15 -2.56
C ARG A 113 -5.54 6.25 -3.22
N ASN A 114 -5.96 7.50 -3.08
CA ASN A 114 -5.19 8.65 -3.56
C ASN A 114 -3.77 8.69 -2.96
N LEU A 115 -3.62 8.32 -1.69
CA LEU A 115 -2.30 8.20 -1.06
C LEU A 115 -1.46 7.14 -1.77
N LEU A 116 -2.00 5.94 -2.02
CA LEU A 116 -1.27 4.88 -2.73
C LEU A 116 -0.90 5.30 -4.16
N ASP A 117 -1.86 5.88 -4.89
CA ASP A 117 -1.69 6.34 -6.26
C ASP A 117 -0.59 7.41 -6.38
N ASN A 118 -0.52 8.34 -5.41
CA ASN A 118 0.54 9.36 -5.35
C ASN A 118 1.95 8.76 -5.21
N TYR A 119 2.05 7.56 -4.65
CA TYR A 119 3.30 6.82 -4.56
C TYR A 119 3.43 5.73 -5.62
N GLY A 120 2.54 5.67 -6.61
CA GLY A 120 2.55 4.68 -7.68
C GLY A 120 2.35 3.24 -7.19
N ILE A 121 1.66 3.05 -6.07
CA ILE A 121 1.37 1.74 -5.48
C ILE A 121 -0.07 1.38 -5.85
N SER A 122 -0.26 0.24 -6.49
CA SER A 122 -1.61 -0.23 -6.84
C SER A 122 -2.27 -0.97 -5.68
N ASP A 123 -3.60 -1.06 -5.68
CA ASP A 123 -4.35 -1.83 -4.68
C ASP A 123 -3.92 -3.32 -4.71
N GLU A 124 -3.64 -3.90 -5.89
CA GLU A 124 -3.22 -5.30 -6.02
C GLU A 124 -1.87 -5.59 -5.36
N PHE A 125 -1.02 -4.57 -5.16
CA PHE A 125 0.23 -4.74 -4.41
C PHE A 125 -0.04 -5.18 -2.96
N MET A 126 -1.14 -4.70 -2.37
CA MET A 126 -1.52 -5.00 -0.99
C MET A 126 -2.09 -6.41 -0.82
N GLU A 127 -2.45 -7.08 -1.92
CA GLU A 127 -3.07 -8.39 -1.94
C GLU A 127 -2.02 -9.51 -2.05
N TYR A 128 -1.62 -10.07 -0.91
CA TYR A 128 -0.71 -11.21 -0.85
C TYR A 128 -1.06 -12.19 0.27
N TYR A 129 -0.63 -13.44 0.08
CA TYR A 129 -0.89 -14.52 1.03
C TYR A 129 0.33 -14.79 1.92
N THR A 130 1.52 -14.97 1.32
CA THR A 130 2.76 -15.29 2.03
C THR A 130 3.75 -14.13 2.05
N THR A 131 4.69 -14.14 3.00
CA THR A 131 5.75 -13.12 3.07
C THR A 131 6.62 -13.13 1.83
N LYS A 132 6.85 -14.32 1.25
CA LYS A 132 7.56 -14.48 -0.02
C LYS A 132 6.82 -13.81 -1.18
N ASP A 133 5.49 -13.93 -1.24
CA ASP A 133 4.69 -13.26 -2.28
C ASP A 133 4.78 -11.74 -2.15
N PHE A 134 4.71 -11.22 -0.92
CA PHE A 134 4.92 -9.80 -0.63
C PHE A 134 6.30 -9.33 -1.13
N LEU A 135 7.37 -10.05 -0.78
CA LEU A 135 8.72 -9.69 -1.22
C LEU A 135 8.88 -9.76 -2.74
N LEU A 136 8.23 -10.72 -3.40
CA LEU A 136 8.22 -10.82 -4.86
C LEU A 136 7.53 -9.61 -5.50
N ARG A 137 6.35 -9.22 -4.98
CA ARG A 137 5.64 -8.02 -5.43
C ARG A 137 6.45 -6.76 -5.20
N LEU A 138 7.12 -6.64 -4.05
CA LEU A 138 7.98 -5.50 -3.73
C LEU A 138 9.17 -5.38 -4.67
N LYS A 139 9.78 -6.51 -5.03
CA LYS A 139 10.86 -6.55 -6.01
C LYS A 139 10.39 -6.11 -7.39
N ASN A 140 9.21 -6.57 -7.83
CA ASN A 140 8.63 -6.18 -9.11
C ASN A 140 8.34 -4.67 -9.12
N LEU A 141 7.71 -4.16 -8.06
CA LEU A 141 7.43 -2.74 -7.88
C LEU A 141 8.71 -1.89 -7.98
N LYS A 142 9.79 -2.29 -7.29
CA LYS A 142 11.10 -1.62 -7.40
C LYS A 142 11.63 -1.62 -8.84
N SER A 143 11.50 -2.75 -9.54
CA SER A 143 11.95 -2.90 -10.92
C SER A 143 11.18 -1.98 -11.88
N ASP A 144 9.86 -1.85 -11.68
CA ASP A 144 9.01 -0.96 -12.47
C ASP A 144 9.40 0.52 -12.28
N PHE A 145 9.69 0.94 -11.05
CA PHE A 145 10.20 2.29 -10.78
C PHE A 145 11.57 2.55 -11.42
N GLU A 146 12.48 1.58 -11.37
CA GLU A 146 13.79 1.69 -12.01
C GLU A 146 13.68 1.78 -13.53
N TYR A 147 12.80 0.97 -14.12
CA TYR A 147 12.53 1.00 -15.55
C TYR A 147 11.97 2.37 -15.99
N ALA A 148 10.92 2.85 -15.31
CA ALA A 148 10.31 4.15 -15.59
C ALA A 148 11.32 5.31 -15.45
N ARG A 149 12.23 5.23 -14.48
CA ARG A 149 13.31 6.21 -14.31
C ARG A 149 14.30 6.19 -15.48
N ASN A 150 14.62 5.01 -15.99
CA ASN A 150 15.58 4.85 -17.09
C ASN A 150 15.00 5.26 -18.44
N GLU A 151 13.72 5.01 -18.71
CA GLU A 151 13.05 5.53 -19.91
C GLU A 151 13.01 7.06 -19.93
N ASN A 152 12.67 7.68 -18.81
CA ASN A 152 12.66 9.14 -18.68
C ASN A 152 14.04 9.76 -18.93
N LYS A 153 15.13 9.10 -18.50
CA LYS A 153 16.50 9.54 -18.82
C LYS A 153 16.82 9.41 -20.31
N LYS A 154 16.44 8.30 -20.96
CA LYS A 154 16.64 8.09 -22.41
C LYS A 154 15.90 9.15 -23.24
N ASN A 155 14.67 9.50 -22.86
CA ASN A 155 13.88 10.51 -23.57
C ASN A 155 14.44 11.93 -23.40
N LYS A 156 15.00 12.26 -22.22
CA LYS A 156 15.74 13.54 -22.04
C LYS A 156 17.04 13.60 -22.84
N GLY A 157 17.75 12.48 -22.97
CA GLY A 157 18.96 12.39 -23.81
C GLY A 157 18.68 12.59 -25.30
N LYS A 158 17.58 12.01 -25.82
CA LYS A 158 17.18 12.16 -27.24
C LYS A 158 16.72 13.57 -27.63
N ASN A 159 16.19 14.36 -26.69
CA ASN A 159 15.77 15.74 -26.96
C ASN A 159 16.94 16.74 -26.96
N ASN A 160 18.10 16.38 -26.38
CA ASN A 160 19.29 17.23 -26.41
C ASN A 160 20.15 17.03 -27.68
N ASP A 161 19.85 16.02 -28.49
CA ASP A 161 20.57 15.69 -29.74
C ASP A 161 19.86 16.20 -31.01
N LYS A 162 18.88 17.10 -30.88
CA LYS A 162 18.16 17.75 -32.00
C LYS A 162 18.42 19.25 -32.16
N THR A 163 19.55 19.73 -31.64
CA THR A 163 20.11 21.03 -31.95
C THR A 163 21.60 20.87 -32.21
N SER A 164 21.96 20.13 -33.25
CA SER A 164 23.21 20.38 -33.96
C SER A 164 22.96 21.56 -34.89
N GLU A 165 23.51 22.71 -34.50
CA GLU A 165 23.88 23.80 -35.39
C GLU A 165 24.57 23.21 -36.62
N ASP A 166 23.88 23.08 -37.76
CA ASP A 166 24.51 22.91 -39.09
C ASP A 166 23.52 22.94 -40.28
N ASP A 167 22.27 23.40 -40.11
CA ASP A 167 21.37 23.69 -41.25
C ASP A 167 21.18 25.22 -41.41
N LEU A 168 22.28 25.92 -41.63
CA LEU A 168 22.31 27.14 -42.44
C LEU A 168 23.56 27.11 -43.29
N PRO A 169 23.39 27.02 -44.62
CA PRO A 169 24.29 27.75 -45.48
C PRO A 169 23.56 28.53 -46.57
N PHE A 170 24.09 29.74 -46.77
CA PHE A 170 24.17 30.41 -48.06
C PHE A 170 24.61 29.45 -49.18
#